data_AF-A0A8C1XPN6-F1
#
_entry.id   AF-A0A8C1XPN6-F1
#
_cell.length_a   1.000
_cell.length_b   1.000
_cell.length_c   1.000
_cell.angle_alpha   90.00
_cell.angle_beta   90.00
_cell.angle_gamma   90.00
#
_symmetry.space_group_name_H-M   'P 1'
#
loop_
_entity.id
_entity.type
_entity.pdbx_description
1 polymer ?
#
loop_
_entity_poly.entity_id
_entity_poly.type
_entity_poly.pdbx_seq_one_letter_code
_entity_poly.pdbx_strand_id
1 'polypeptide(L)'
;MAYRIKSGDADLPYEICDIIGLEPDEISASQTDDIINTIFGHVKEGYKFGEKSLTRDDEHYNQNPSLSDQAFCLVYVIDASTVQLSEDDKIITKKLRLIRQTISDKGIPQVIVMSKVDEACPLVKKDLKMVYRSKKIKEKMEWCGARVGVPVSNIFPVKNYHNEINTNDDVDVLILKALDQIVRSADARLRRGASNV
;
A
#
# COMPACT_ATOMS: atom_id res chain seq x y z
N MET A 1 -7.93 8.23 6.69
CA MET A 1 -9.06 8.90 6.00
C MET A 1 -9.49 8.02 4.84
N ALA A 2 -10.80 7.83 4.66
CA ALA A 2 -11.33 6.93 3.63
C ALA A 2 -11.85 7.73 2.42
N TYR A 3 -11.56 7.25 1.21
CA TYR A 3 -11.87 7.90 -0.06
C TYR A 3 -12.65 6.96 -0.95
N ARG A 4 -13.86 7.36 -1.35
CA ARG A 4 -14.66 6.64 -2.35
C ARG A 4 -14.40 7.18 -3.74
N ILE A 5 -14.21 6.27 -4.67
CA ILE A 5 -14.03 6.60 -6.08
C ILE A 5 -15.41 6.69 -6.74
N LYS A 6 -15.63 7.72 -7.55
CA LYS A 6 -16.90 7.95 -8.26
C LYS A 6 -16.79 7.57 -9.73
N SER A 7 -17.88 7.08 -10.30
CA SER A 7 -18.08 6.91 -11.74
C SER A 7 -19.39 7.60 -12.14
N GLY A 8 -19.27 8.74 -12.81
CA GLY A 8 -20.41 9.63 -13.02
C GLY A 8 -21.04 10.06 -11.69
N ASP A 9 -22.33 9.82 -11.54
CA ASP A 9 -23.11 10.17 -10.34
C ASP A 9 -23.14 9.06 -9.26
N ALA A 10 -22.46 7.94 -9.48
CA ALA A 10 -22.47 6.80 -8.55
C ALA A 10 -21.10 6.56 -7.91
N ASP A 11 -21.10 6.14 -6.64
CA ASP A 11 -19.91 5.62 -5.98
C ASP A 11 -19.60 4.21 -6.52
N LEU A 12 -18.33 3.95 -6.80
CA LEU A 12 -17.84 2.61 -7.06
C LEU A 12 -17.82 1.79 -5.76
N PRO A 13 -17.95 0.45 -5.83
CA PRO A 13 -18.11 -0.41 -4.66
C PRO A 13 -16.77 -0.70 -3.96
N TYR A 14 -15.87 0.28 -3.88
CA TYR A 14 -14.60 0.17 -3.18
C TYR A 14 -14.16 1.52 -2.61
N GLU A 15 -13.44 1.44 -1.49
CA GLU A 15 -12.96 2.57 -0.72
C GLU A 15 -11.44 2.42 -0.51
N ILE A 16 -10.72 3.53 -0.66
CA ILE A 16 -9.29 3.60 -0.41
C ILE A 16 -9.08 4.29 0.93
N CYS A 17 -8.46 3.59 1.87
CA CYS A 17 -8.14 4.14 3.17
C CYS A 17 -6.67 4.54 3.23
N ASP A 18 -6.42 5.83 3.39
CA ASP A 18 -5.09 6.38 3.64
C ASP A 18 -4.78 6.36 5.15
N ILE A 19 -3.55 5.95 5.48
CA ILE A 19 -3.04 5.80 6.84
C ILE A 19 -1.69 6.51 6.97
N ILE A 20 -1.22 6.70 8.20
CA ILE A 20 0.08 7.33 8.45
C ILE A 20 1.23 6.56 7.80
N GLY A 21 2.20 7.29 7.25
CA GLY A 21 3.43 6.72 6.71
C GLY A 21 4.31 6.12 7.81
N LEU A 22 5.28 5.30 7.40
CA LEU A 22 6.30 4.78 8.30
C LEU A 22 7.46 5.76 8.40
N GLU A 23 7.86 6.09 9.62
CA GLU A 23 9.01 6.94 9.88
C GLU A 23 10.22 6.08 10.31
N PRO A 24 11.46 6.58 10.10
CA PRO A 24 12.68 5.87 10.46
C PRO A 24 13.09 6.05 11.93
N ASP A 25 12.24 6.69 12.74
CA ASP A 25 12.37 6.68 14.20
C ASP A 25 12.52 5.24 14.71
N GLU A 26 13.12 5.08 15.90
CA GLU A 26 13.27 3.76 16.55
C GLU A 26 11.99 2.95 16.42
N ILE A 27 12.10 1.61 16.41
CA ILE A 27 10.94 0.72 16.22
C ILE A 27 9.93 0.95 17.35
N SER A 28 9.04 1.92 17.16
CA SER A 28 7.91 2.16 18.01
C SER A 28 6.92 1.06 17.64
N ALA A 29 6.86 0.04 18.51
CA ALA A 29 5.88 -1.04 18.38
C ALA A 29 4.46 -0.47 18.24
N SER A 30 4.22 0.70 18.85
CA SER A 30 2.98 1.47 18.75
C SER A 30 2.56 1.76 17.31
N GLN A 31 3.46 2.31 16.48
CA GLN A 31 3.12 2.65 15.09
C GLN A 31 2.76 1.40 14.27
N THR A 32 3.53 0.30 14.42
CA THR A 32 3.24 -0.94 13.69
C THR A 32 1.95 -1.60 14.16
N ASP A 33 1.70 -1.60 15.47
CA ASP A 33 0.49 -2.19 16.06
C ASP A 33 -0.75 -1.41 15.66
N ASP A 34 -0.69 -0.08 15.64
CA ASP A 34 -1.82 0.77 15.22
C ASP A 34 -2.15 0.57 13.74
N ILE A 35 -1.14 0.42 12.87
CA ILE A 35 -1.34 0.09 11.46
C ILE A 35 -2.02 -1.29 11.33
N ILE A 36 -1.53 -2.29 12.06
CA ILE A 36 -2.10 -3.64 12.04
C ILE A 36 -3.55 -3.63 12.55
N ASN A 37 -3.82 -2.92 13.65
CA ASN A 37 -5.16 -2.75 14.22
C ASN A 37 -6.08 -2.04 13.22
N THR A 38 -5.59 -1.01 12.52
CA THR A 38 -6.35 -0.31 11.47
C THR A 38 -6.75 -1.29 10.36
N ILE A 39 -5.80 -2.10 9.89
CA ILE A 39 -6.01 -3.07 8.81
C ILE A 39 -7.00 -4.16 9.21
N PHE A 40 -7.04 -4.53 10.49
CA PHE A 40 -8.02 -5.48 11.02
C PHE A 40 -9.33 -4.84 11.50
N GLY A 41 -9.55 -3.55 11.27
CA GLY A 41 -10.80 -2.87 11.60
C GLY A 41 -10.99 -2.53 13.07
N HIS A 42 -9.93 -2.67 13.87
CA HIS A 42 -9.94 -2.36 15.31
C HIS A 42 -9.87 -0.86 15.62
N VAL A 43 -9.68 -0.01 14.62
CA VAL A 43 -9.55 1.45 14.79
C VAL A 43 -10.80 2.12 14.22
N LYS A 44 -11.53 2.86 15.06
CA LYS A 44 -12.71 3.65 14.64
C LYS A 44 -12.30 4.97 14.00
N GLU A 45 -13.20 5.52 13.19
CA GLU A 45 -13.04 6.87 12.64
C GLU A 45 -12.82 7.92 13.73
N GLY A 46 -11.98 8.92 13.44
CA GLY A 46 -11.62 9.97 14.40
C GLY A 46 -10.39 9.68 15.27
N TYR A 47 -9.88 8.44 15.27
CA TYR A 47 -8.62 8.11 15.93
C TYR A 47 -7.45 8.93 15.36
N LYS A 48 -6.66 9.53 16.26
CA LYS A 48 -5.44 10.25 15.91
C LYS A 48 -4.24 9.42 16.34
N PHE A 49 -3.45 8.98 15.36
CA PHE A 49 -2.17 8.33 15.62
C PHE A 49 -1.28 9.27 16.43
N GLY A 50 -0.64 8.73 17.47
CA GLY A 50 0.22 9.47 18.38
C GLY A 50 1.29 8.57 18.97
N GLU A 51 2.00 9.07 19.99
CA GLU A 51 3.10 8.32 20.61
C GLU A 51 2.65 7.05 21.35
N LYS A 52 1.40 7.03 21.83
CA LYS A 52 0.80 5.88 22.52
C LYS A 52 -0.02 5.03 21.55
N SER A 53 0.23 3.73 21.56
CA SER A 53 -0.58 2.77 20.79
C SER A 53 -2.02 2.78 21.25
N LEU A 54 -2.93 2.47 20.33
CA LEU A 54 -4.30 2.14 20.63
C LEU A 54 -4.38 0.87 21.49
N THR A 55 -5.08 0.98 22.61
CA THR A 55 -5.34 -0.11 23.56
C THR A 55 -6.81 -0.51 23.55
N ARG A 56 -7.14 -1.63 24.17
CA ARG A 56 -8.53 -2.13 24.24
C ARG A 56 -9.47 -1.25 25.05
N ASP A 57 -8.92 -0.44 25.95
CA ASP A 57 -9.69 0.44 26.83
C ASP A 57 -9.96 1.81 26.18
N ASP A 58 -9.39 2.08 25.01
CA ASP A 58 -9.62 3.32 24.26
C ASP A 58 -11.01 3.33 23.61
N GLU A 59 -11.70 4.47 23.68
CA GLU A 59 -13.04 4.66 23.09
C GLU A 59 -13.06 4.40 21.57
N HIS A 60 -11.93 4.67 20.91
CA HIS A 60 -11.73 4.48 19.48
C HIS A 60 -11.34 3.04 19.11
N TYR A 61 -11.20 2.13 20.08
CA TYR A 61 -10.97 0.72 19.81
C TYR A 61 -12.30 0.00 19.48
N ASN A 62 -12.30 -0.71 18.36
CA ASN A 62 -13.38 -1.60 17.97
C ASN A 62 -13.04 -3.01 18.42
N GLN A 63 -13.69 -3.48 19.49
CA GLN A 63 -13.40 -4.78 20.08
C GLN A 63 -13.76 -5.96 19.16
N ASN A 64 -14.81 -5.81 18.35
CA ASN A 64 -15.36 -6.87 17.52
C ASN A 64 -15.55 -6.37 16.07
N PRO A 65 -14.46 -6.20 15.30
CA PRO A 65 -14.55 -5.75 13.93
C PRO A 65 -15.29 -6.74 13.05
N SER A 66 -16.22 -6.22 12.27
CA SER A 66 -16.89 -6.93 11.19
C SER A 66 -15.94 -7.10 9.99
N LEU A 67 -16.34 -7.91 9.00
CA LEU A 67 -15.55 -8.05 7.78
C LEU A 67 -15.48 -6.72 6.99
N SER A 68 -16.54 -5.90 7.04
CA SER A 68 -16.56 -4.58 6.40
C SER A 68 -15.64 -3.56 7.07
N ASP A 69 -15.25 -3.78 8.33
CA ASP A 69 -14.29 -2.92 9.02
C ASP A 69 -12.84 -3.25 8.63
N GLN A 70 -12.59 -4.42 8.05
CA GLN A 70 -11.25 -4.90 7.70
C GLN A 70 -10.81 -4.44 6.31
N ALA A 71 -9.51 -4.21 6.14
CA ALA A 71 -8.93 -4.00 4.83
C ALA A 71 -8.98 -5.28 3.98
N PHE A 72 -9.34 -5.11 2.71
CA PHE A 72 -9.40 -6.23 1.77
C PHE A 72 -8.10 -6.43 0.99
N CYS A 73 -7.24 -5.42 0.93
CA CYS A 73 -5.91 -5.46 0.34
C CYS A 73 -5.03 -4.40 1.02
N LEU A 74 -3.78 -4.73 1.34
CA LEU A 74 -2.80 -3.74 1.75
C LEU A 74 -1.96 -3.29 0.55
N VAL A 75 -1.82 -1.98 0.37
CA VAL A 75 -1.01 -1.37 -0.69
C VAL A 75 0.16 -0.63 -0.05
N TYR A 76 1.38 -1.09 -0.32
CA TYR A 76 2.59 -0.37 0.06
C TYR A 76 2.97 0.61 -1.04
N VAL A 77 3.08 1.90 -0.73
CA VAL A 77 3.56 2.91 -1.68
C VAL A 77 5.04 3.18 -1.40
N ILE A 78 5.91 2.84 -2.35
CA ILE A 78 7.37 2.96 -2.19
C ILE A 78 7.93 3.84 -3.30
N ASP A 79 8.63 4.90 -2.92
CA ASP A 79 9.29 5.82 -3.85
C ASP A 79 10.54 5.18 -4.47
N ALA A 80 10.50 4.95 -5.79
CA ALA A 80 11.61 4.34 -6.51
C ALA A 80 12.85 5.24 -6.58
N SER A 81 12.72 6.56 -6.44
CA SER A 81 13.84 7.50 -6.56
C SER A 81 14.66 7.57 -5.28
N THR A 82 14.01 7.39 -4.12
CA THR A 82 14.66 7.47 -2.80
C THR A 82 15.02 6.12 -2.20
N VAL A 83 14.38 5.02 -2.64
CA VAL A 83 14.67 3.69 -2.09
C VAL A 83 16.14 3.30 -2.29
N GLN A 84 16.88 3.20 -1.18
CA GLN A 84 18.33 2.97 -1.11
C GLN A 84 18.70 1.99 0.03
N LEU A 85 20.00 1.86 0.33
CA LEU A 85 20.54 0.98 1.39
C LEU A 85 20.96 1.79 2.64
N SER A 86 20.16 2.76 3.06
CA SER A 86 20.43 3.54 4.28
C SER A 86 20.08 2.75 5.56
N GLU A 87 20.52 3.24 6.74
CA GLU A 87 20.08 2.69 8.03
C GLU A 87 18.58 2.93 8.27
N ASP A 88 18.03 4.04 7.78
CA ASP A 88 16.60 4.34 7.81
C ASP A 88 15.81 3.29 7.00
N ASP A 89 16.31 2.93 5.81
CA ASP A 89 15.77 1.81 5.03
C ASP A 89 15.87 0.48 5.78
N LYS A 90 16.83 0.36 6.71
CA LYS A 90 16.94 -0.82 7.58
C LYS A 90 15.78 -0.94 8.56
N ILE A 91 15.48 0.15 9.25
CA ILE A 91 14.41 0.23 10.25
C ILE A 91 13.05 0.10 9.59
N ILE A 92 12.77 0.90 8.55
CA ILE A 92 11.49 0.90 7.82
C ILE A 92 11.16 -0.50 7.31
N THR A 93 12.15 -1.22 6.79
CA THR A 93 11.89 -2.58 6.32
C THR A 93 11.56 -3.57 7.43
N LYS A 94 12.19 -3.45 8.60
CA LYS A 94 11.83 -4.32 9.72
C LYS A 94 10.36 -4.10 10.09
N LYS A 95 9.92 -2.83 10.15
CA LYS A 95 8.50 -2.44 10.34
C LYS A 95 7.61 -3.06 9.23
N LEU A 96 7.97 -2.88 7.96
CA LEU A 96 7.22 -3.43 6.82
C LEU A 96 7.11 -4.96 6.86
N ARG A 97 8.20 -5.67 7.20
CA ARG A 97 8.20 -7.14 7.30
C ARG A 97 7.32 -7.64 8.44
N LEU A 98 7.35 -6.97 9.59
CA LEU A 98 6.49 -7.28 10.72
C LEU A 98 5.02 -7.15 10.34
N ILE A 99 4.64 -6.00 9.77
CA ILE A 99 3.29 -5.73 9.26
C ILE A 99 2.90 -6.80 8.24
N ARG A 100 3.75 -7.07 7.23
CA ARG A 100 3.50 -8.06 6.18
C ARG A 100 3.24 -9.45 6.74
N GLN A 101 4.05 -9.89 7.70
CA GLN A 101 3.93 -11.19 8.36
C GLN A 101 2.58 -11.32 9.06
N THR A 102 2.26 -10.40 9.98
CA THR A 102 1.00 -10.41 10.74
C THR A 102 -0.23 -10.41 9.85
N ILE A 103 -0.20 -9.63 8.77
CA ILE A 103 -1.31 -9.51 7.81
C ILE A 103 -1.47 -10.77 6.95
N SER A 104 -0.37 -11.44 6.62
CA SER A 104 -0.40 -12.67 5.83
C SER A 104 -1.09 -13.82 6.57
N ASP A 105 -0.95 -13.88 7.88
CA ASP A 105 -1.59 -14.92 8.71
C ASP A 105 -3.13 -14.84 8.66
N LYS A 106 -3.67 -13.66 8.34
CA LYS A 106 -5.10 -13.44 8.12
C LYS A 106 -5.51 -13.52 6.64
N GLY A 107 -4.58 -13.85 5.74
CA GLY A 107 -4.82 -14.01 4.31
C GLY A 107 -5.21 -12.73 3.59
N ILE A 108 -4.81 -11.55 4.10
CA ILE A 108 -5.03 -10.28 3.39
C ILE A 108 -3.98 -10.18 2.28
N PRO A 109 -4.37 -9.99 1.02
CA PRO A 109 -3.44 -9.81 -0.09
C PRO A 109 -2.68 -8.49 0.05
N GLN A 110 -1.45 -8.49 -0.44
CA GLN A 110 -0.54 -7.36 -0.29
C GLN A 110 0.14 -7.10 -1.62
N VAL A 111 0.23 -5.83 -1.99
CA VAL A 111 0.86 -5.37 -3.23
C VAL A 111 1.73 -4.15 -2.97
N ILE A 112 2.70 -3.90 -3.86
CA ILE A 112 3.53 -2.70 -3.83
C ILE A 112 3.21 -1.85 -5.05
N VAL A 113 2.90 -0.58 -4.82
CA VAL A 113 2.95 0.47 -5.85
C VAL A 113 4.28 1.17 -5.74
N MET A 114 5.17 0.90 -6.70
CA MET A 114 6.49 1.50 -6.75
C MET A 114 6.42 2.80 -7.57
N SER A 115 6.36 3.94 -6.89
CA SER A 115 6.11 5.26 -7.49
C SER A 115 7.38 5.95 -8.00
N LYS A 116 7.22 7.05 -8.74
CA LYS A 116 8.33 7.91 -9.25
C LYS A 116 9.40 7.15 -10.03
N VAL A 117 9.00 6.16 -10.83
CA VAL A 117 9.92 5.34 -11.63
C VAL A 117 10.64 6.12 -12.73
N ASP A 118 10.05 7.21 -13.18
CA ASP A 118 10.63 8.17 -14.11
C ASP A 118 11.79 8.94 -13.47
N GLU A 119 11.66 9.37 -12.21
CA GLU A 119 12.77 9.98 -11.47
C GLU A 119 13.89 8.96 -11.19
N ALA A 120 13.53 7.72 -10.90
CA ALA A 120 14.48 6.66 -10.61
C ALA A 120 15.33 6.26 -11.82
N CYS A 121 14.84 6.42 -13.05
CA CYS A 121 15.51 5.94 -14.26
C CYS A 121 15.41 6.93 -15.44
N PRO A 122 16.53 7.53 -15.89
CA PRO A 122 16.52 8.46 -17.03
C PRO A 122 15.92 7.90 -18.32
N LEU A 123 16.08 6.59 -18.56
CA LEU A 123 15.47 5.90 -19.70
C LEU A 123 13.94 5.96 -19.63
N VAL A 124 13.38 5.75 -18.44
CA VAL A 124 11.92 5.78 -18.20
C VAL A 124 11.42 7.22 -18.16
N LYS A 125 12.22 8.16 -17.66
CA LYS A 125 11.92 9.60 -17.76
C LYS A 125 11.74 10.06 -19.20
N LYS A 126 12.61 9.56 -20.09
CA LYS A 126 12.57 9.89 -21.52
C LYS A 126 11.41 9.19 -22.24
N ASP A 127 11.16 7.92 -21.92
CA ASP A 127 10.09 7.12 -22.49
C ASP A 127 9.51 6.16 -21.45
N LEU A 128 8.32 6.47 -20.95
CA LEU A 128 7.65 5.70 -19.90
C LEU A 128 7.36 4.25 -20.33
N LYS A 129 7.25 3.98 -21.63
CA LYS A 129 7.04 2.62 -22.17
C LYS A 129 8.23 1.69 -21.88
N MET A 130 9.38 2.25 -21.52
CA MET A 130 10.56 1.49 -21.12
C MET A 130 10.50 0.99 -19.68
N VAL A 131 9.45 1.28 -18.91
CA VAL A 131 9.35 0.89 -17.48
C VAL A 131 9.59 -0.60 -17.24
N TYR A 132 8.96 -1.49 -18.01
CA TYR A 132 9.14 -2.95 -17.89
C TYR A 132 10.32 -3.50 -18.72
N ARG A 133 11.04 -2.64 -19.46
CA ARG A 133 12.23 -3.01 -20.24
C ARG A 133 13.52 -2.54 -19.57
N SER A 134 13.42 -1.59 -18.65
CA SER A 134 14.56 -1.01 -17.96
C SER A 134 15.13 -1.98 -16.93
N LYS A 135 16.41 -2.33 -17.08
CA LYS A 135 17.15 -3.13 -16.11
C LYS A 135 17.13 -2.49 -14.71
N LYS A 136 17.29 -1.17 -14.63
CA LYS A 136 17.29 -0.42 -13.36
C LYS A 136 15.96 -0.53 -12.62
N ILE A 137 14.84 -0.47 -13.34
CA ILE A 137 13.51 -0.64 -12.74
C ILE A 137 13.31 -2.08 -12.28
N LYS A 138 13.70 -3.07 -13.10
CA LYS A 138 13.65 -4.48 -12.71
C LYS A 138 14.44 -4.75 -11.41
N GLU A 139 15.68 -4.27 -11.33
CA GLU A 139 16.51 -4.41 -10.12
C GLU A 139 15.86 -3.75 -8.90
N LYS A 140 15.22 -2.58 -9.07
CA LYS A 140 14.46 -1.92 -7.98
C LYS A 140 13.22 -2.72 -7.57
N MET A 141 12.48 -3.32 -8.50
CA MET A 141 11.35 -4.18 -8.17
C MET A 141 11.79 -5.41 -7.38
N GLU A 142 12.86 -6.09 -7.83
CA GLU A 142 13.45 -7.23 -7.13
C GLU A 142 13.91 -6.85 -5.72
N TRP A 143 14.55 -5.68 -5.59
CA TRP A 143 14.95 -5.13 -4.30
C TRP A 143 13.74 -4.88 -3.39
N CYS A 144 12.72 -4.16 -3.87
CA CYS A 144 11.51 -3.85 -3.09
C CYS A 144 10.81 -5.14 -2.63
N GLY A 145 10.68 -6.11 -3.53
CA GLY A 145 10.07 -7.39 -3.23
C GLY A 145 10.82 -8.16 -2.15
N ALA A 146 12.15 -8.28 -2.27
CA ALA A 146 12.98 -8.93 -1.26
C ALA A 146 12.95 -8.20 0.09
N ARG A 147 12.82 -6.87 0.05
CA ARG A 147 12.83 -6.03 1.24
C ARG A 147 11.54 -6.17 2.03
N VAL A 148 10.40 -5.95 1.42
CA VAL A 148 9.07 -6.06 2.07
C VAL A 148 8.66 -7.52 2.28
N GLY A 149 9.11 -8.43 1.42
CA GLY A 149 8.67 -9.83 1.38
C GLY A 149 7.41 -10.03 0.52
N VAL A 150 7.20 -9.18 -0.49
CA VAL A 150 6.11 -9.27 -1.47
C VAL A 150 6.66 -9.81 -2.80
N PRO A 151 6.01 -10.78 -3.45
CA PRO A 151 6.46 -11.28 -4.75
C PRO A 151 6.54 -10.19 -5.81
N VAL A 152 7.54 -10.26 -6.70
CA VAL A 152 7.72 -9.27 -7.80
C VAL A 152 6.50 -9.18 -8.71
N SER A 153 5.72 -10.27 -8.84
CA SER A 153 4.45 -10.29 -9.58
C SER A 153 3.38 -9.36 -9.01
N ASN A 154 3.53 -8.94 -7.74
CA ASN A 154 2.60 -8.08 -7.02
C ASN A 154 3.20 -6.66 -6.83
N ILE A 155 4.17 -6.28 -7.66
CA ILE A 155 4.81 -4.96 -7.65
C ILE A 155 4.46 -4.24 -8.94
N PHE A 156 3.87 -3.06 -8.80
CA PHE A 156 3.39 -2.26 -9.92
C PHE A 156 4.16 -0.93 -9.98
N PRO A 157 5.11 -0.79 -10.94
CA PRO A 157 5.81 0.47 -11.17
C PRO A 157 4.88 1.51 -11.80
N VAL A 158 4.82 2.71 -11.22
CA VAL A 158 3.99 3.82 -11.70
C VAL A 158 4.75 5.15 -11.70
N LYS A 159 4.37 6.05 -12.59
CA LYS A 159 4.75 7.47 -12.54
C LYS A 159 3.63 8.24 -11.83
N ASN A 160 4.00 9.22 -11.01
CA ASN A 160 3.03 10.09 -10.33
C ASN A 160 2.70 11.32 -11.20
N TYR A 161 1.44 11.73 -11.17
CA TYR A 161 1.07 13.09 -11.54
C TYR A 161 1.49 14.03 -10.42
N HIS A 162 2.21 15.09 -10.78
CA HIS A 162 2.68 16.07 -9.79
C HIS A 162 2.83 17.49 -10.35
N ASN A 163 3.00 17.63 -11.68
CA ASN A 163 3.15 18.93 -12.34
C ASN A 163 2.25 19.10 -13.57
N GLU A 164 1.63 18.02 -14.03
CA GLU A 164 0.81 18.00 -15.24
C GLU A 164 -0.63 18.45 -14.96
N ILE A 165 -1.20 19.24 -15.87
CA ILE A 165 -2.60 19.69 -15.80
C ILE A 165 -3.54 18.66 -16.44
N ASN A 166 -3.10 18.05 -17.54
CA ASN A 166 -3.87 17.06 -18.29
C ASN A 166 -3.36 15.66 -17.97
N THR A 167 -4.25 14.68 -18.11
CA THR A 167 -3.88 13.28 -18.00
C THR A 167 -3.06 12.83 -19.21
N ASN A 168 -2.46 11.64 -19.11
CA ASN A 168 -1.54 11.11 -20.10
C ASN A 168 -1.72 9.60 -20.17
N ASP A 169 -2.06 9.10 -21.35
CA ASP A 169 -2.41 7.70 -21.56
C ASP A 169 -1.34 6.71 -21.08
N ASP A 170 -0.05 7.02 -21.28
CA ASP A 170 1.04 6.13 -20.86
C ASP A 170 1.13 6.04 -19.32
N VAL A 171 0.87 7.15 -18.61
CA VAL A 171 0.81 7.18 -17.14
C VAL A 171 -0.47 6.52 -16.64
N ASP A 172 -1.61 6.88 -17.22
CA ASP A 172 -2.92 6.35 -16.87
C ASP A 172 -2.98 4.84 -17.01
N VAL A 173 -2.41 4.27 -18.08
CA VAL A 173 -2.35 2.81 -18.27
C VAL A 173 -1.60 2.12 -17.14
N LEU A 174 -0.53 2.72 -16.60
CA LEU A 174 0.20 2.13 -15.46
C LEU A 174 -0.61 2.21 -14.18
N ILE A 175 -1.21 3.36 -13.88
CA ILE A 175 -2.01 3.58 -12.67
C ILE A 175 -3.27 2.71 -12.70
N LEU A 176 -4.01 2.69 -13.82
CA LEU A 176 -5.22 1.90 -13.98
C LEU A 176 -4.94 0.40 -13.93
N LYS A 177 -3.80 -0.06 -14.47
CA LYS A 177 -3.38 -1.46 -14.31
C LYS A 177 -3.07 -1.81 -12.86
N ALA A 178 -2.37 -0.93 -12.13
CA ALA A 178 -2.12 -1.14 -10.71
C ALA A 178 -3.44 -1.21 -9.92
N LEU A 179 -4.36 -0.27 -10.17
CA LEU A 179 -5.68 -0.23 -9.53
C LEU A 179 -6.51 -1.48 -9.84
N ASP A 180 -6.57 -1.91 -11.10
CA ASP A 180 -7.27 -3.14 -11.51
C ASP A 180 -6.75 -4.37 -10.73
N GLN A 181 -5.43 -4.50 -10.57
CA GLN A 181 -4.84 -5.62 -9.82
C GLN A 181 -5.09 -5.52 -8.30
N ILE A 182 -5.08 -4.31 -7.73
CA ILE A 182 -5.46 -4.07 -6.33
C ILE A 182 -6.91 -4.50 -6.10
N VAL A 183 -7.83 -4.03 -6.94
CA VAL A 183 -9.26 -4.32 -6.82
C VAL A 183 -9.52 -5.82 -7.02
N ARG A 184 -8.88 -6.47 -7.99
CA ARG A 184 -8.98 -7.93 -8.17
C ARG A 184 -8.49 -8.71 -6.95
N SER A 185 -7.42 -8.25 -6.31
CA SER A 185 -6.89 -8.86 -5.10
C SER A 185 -7.88 -8.72 -3.93
N ALA A 186 -8.44 -7.53 -3.75
CA ALA A 186 -9.46 -7.26 -2.74
C ALA A 186 -10.74 -8.09 -2.96
N ASP A 187 -11.26 -8.13 -4.19
CA ASP A 187 -12.44 -8.93 -4.57
C ASP A 187 -12.21 -10.43 -4.36
N ALA A 188 -11.02 -10.94 -4.70
CA ALA A 188 -10.67 -12.34 -4.43
C ALA A 188 -10.72 -12.69 -2.94
N ARG A 189 -10.32 -11.76 -2.05
CA ARG A 189 -10.48 -11.93 -0.60
C ARG A 189 -11.95 -11.88 -0.18
N LEU A 190 -12.72 -10.91 -0.68
CA LEU A 190 -14.15 -10.77 -0.38
C LEU A 190 -14.91 -12.07 -0.68
N ARG A 191 -14.68 -12.65 -1.87
CA ARG A 191 -15.31 -13.92 -2.28
C ARG A 191 -14.95 -15.09 -1.36
N ARG A 192 -13.69 -15.18 -0.92
CA ARG A 192 -13.25 -16.21 0.06
C ARG A 192 -13.91 -16.02 1.42
N GLY A 193 -14.06 -14.77 1.87
CA GLY A 193 -14.78 -14.43 3.09
C GLY A 193 -16.25 -14.87 3.03
N ALA A 194 -16.92 -14.62 1.90
CA ALA A 194 -18.31 -15.00 1.68
C ALA A 194 -18.54 -16.52 1.60
N SER A 195 -17.55 -17.31 1.19
CA SER A 195 -17.62 -18.78 1.16
C SER A 195 -17.41 -19.47 2.50
N ASN A 196 -16.96 -18.73 3.53
CA ASN A 196 -16.68 -19.24 4.87
C ASN A 196 -17.73 -18.83 5.93
N VAL A 197 -18.85 -18.25 5.48
CA VAL A 197 -20.04 -17.90 6.29
C VAL A 197 -21.17 -18.85 5.89
#